data_AF-A0A953P8Y0-F1
#
_entry.id   AF-A0A953P8Y0-F1
#
_cell.length_a   1.000
_cell.length_b   1.000
_cell.length_c   1.000
_cell.angle_alpha   90.00
_cell.angle_beta   90.00
_cell.angle_gamma   90.00
#
_symmetry.space_group_name_H-M   'P 1'
#
loop_
_entity.id
_entity.type
_entity.pdbx_description
1 polymer ?
#
loop_
_entity_poly.entity_id
_entity_poly.type
_entity_poly.pdbx_seq_one_letter_code
_entity_poly.pdbx_strand_id
1 'polypeptide(L)'
;MGSTGNSKNVIAKYLPVYFVLLAIAGAEFYLAYQNLTPIKLLAVLLVMAIGGAALAVMYFMHLGEERRSLFLTLIPATIFVLLMMNMIWSDSFRLLHMRPFIK
;
A
#
# COMPACT_ATOMS: atom_id res chain seq x y z
N MET A 1 -35.89 21.30 20.04
CA MET A 1 -35.22 21.52 18.73
C MET A 1 -33.78 21.89 19.02
N GLY A 2 -32.70 21.20 18.64
CA GLY A 2 -32.44 20.29 17.52
C GLY A 2 -31.04 20.65 16.99
N SER A 3 -29.97 20.26 17.70
CA SER A 3 -28.58 20.62 17.37
C SER A 3 -27.87 19.55 16.51
N THR A 4 -28.49 19.12 15.40
CA THR A 4 -28.00 18.01 14.56
C THR A 4 -27.17 18.49 13.35
N GLY A 5 -26.41 19.58 13.50
CA GLY A 5 -25.92 20.35 12.35
C GLY A 5 -24.53 20.04 11.76
N ASN A 6 -23.63 19.29 12.40
CA ASN A 6 -22.21 19.32 11.97
C ASN A 6 -21.52 17.96 11.69
N SER A 7 -22.08 16.82 12.11
CA SER A 7 -21.42 15.50 11.88
C SER A 7 -21.48 14.99 10.43
N LYS A 8 -22.27 15.60 9.55
CA LYS A 8 -22.36 15.18 8.14
C LYS A 8 -21.05 15.43 7.36
N ASN A 9 -20.26 16.43 7.76
CA ASN A 9 -19.13 16.91 6.98
C ASN A 9 -17.90 16.00 7.03
N VAL A 10 -17.65 15.35 8.17
CA VAL A 10 -16.48 14.46 8.33
C VAL A 10 -16.65 13.16 7.55
N ILE A 11 -17.84 12.54 7.64
CA ILE A 11 -18.14 11.29 6.92
C ILE A 11 -18.13 11.52 5.41
N ALA A 12 -18.70 12.64 4.95
CA ALA A 12 -18.72 13.01 3.53
C ALA A 12 -17.31 13.25 2.94
N LYS A 13 -16.31 13.59 3.77
CA LYS A 13 -14.92 13.81 3.31
C LYS A 13 -14.16 12.50 3.08
N TYR A 14 -14.39 11.49 3.93
CA TYR A 14 -13.68 10.20 3.85
C TYR A 14 -14.31 9.21 2.87
N LEU A 15 -15.64 9.26 2.72
CA LEU A 15 -16.39 8.35 1.85
C LEU A 15 -15.95 8.35 0.37
N PRO A 16 -15.72 9.50 -0.30
CA PRO A 16 -15.25 9.50 -1.69
C PRO A 16 -13.84 8.89 -1.82
N VAL A 17 -12.95 9.11 -0.85
CA VAL A 17 -11.60 8.54 -0.88
C VAL A 17 -11.62 7.02 -0.70
N TYR A 18 -12.53 6.52 0.13
CA TYR A 18 -12.77 5.08 0.25
C TYR A 18 -13.20 4.45 -1.08
N PHE A 19 -14.11 5.09 -1.81
CA PHE A 19 -14.52 4.60 -3.14
C PHE A 19 -13.38 4.63 -4.16
N VAL A 20 -12.52 5.64 -4.13
CA VAL A 20 -11.31 5.70 -4.98
C VAL A 20 -10.36 4.55 -4.65
N LEU A 21 -10.13 4.28 -3.36
CA LEU A 21 -9.30 3.16 -2.92
C LEU A 21 -9.87 1.80 -3.32
N LEU A 22 -11.20 1.63 -3.19
CA LEU A 22 -11.90 0.43 -3.66
C LEU A 22 -11.75 0.24 -5.17
N ALA A 23 -11.83 1.32 -5.94
CA ALA A 23 -11.65 1.27 -7.39
C ALA A 23 -10.22 0.89 -7.80
N ILE A 24 -9.20 1.43 -7.10
CA ILE A 24 -7.79 1.06 -7.32
C ILE A 24 -7.60 -0.43 -7.04
N ALA A 25 -8.04 -0.91 -5.86
CA ALA A 25 -7.92 -2.32 -5.50
C ALA A 25 -8.66 -3.24 -6.49
N GLY A 26 -9.88 -2.87 -6.88
CA GLY A 26 -10.65 -3.61 -7.88
C GLY A 26 -9.94 -3.69 -9.23
N ALA A 27 -9.30 -2.61 -9.67
CA ALA A 27 -8.51 -2.58 -10.90
C ALA A 27 -7.24 -3.44 -10.81
N GLU A 28 -6.57 -3.47 -9.65
CA GLU A 28 -5.44 -4.36 -9.39
C GLU A 28 -5.84 -5.83 -9.51
N PHE A 29 -6.94 -6.23 -8.85
CA PHE A 29 -7.46 -7.59 -8.95
C PHE A 29 -7.85 -7.93 -10.39
N TYR A 30 -8.57 -7.03 -11.07
CA TYR A 30 -8.99 -7.25 -12.46
C TYR A 30 -7.78 -7.45 -13.39
N LEU A 31 -6.74 -6.62 -13.26
CA LEU A 31 -5.53 -6.74 -14.06
C LEU A 31 -4.74 -7.99 -13.70
N ALA A 32 -4.70 -8.39 -12.43
CA ALA A 32 -4.06 -9.64 -11.98
C ALA A 32 -4.73 -10.89 -12.57
N TYR A 33 -6.04 -10.86 -12.82
CA TYR A 33 -6.74 -11.95 -13.50
C TYR A 33 -6.43 -12.01 -15.01
N GLN A 34 -5.99 -10.91 -15.62
CA GLN A 34 -5.49 -10.95 -16.99
C GLN A 34 -4.09 -11.58 -16.97
N ASN A 35 -3.97 -12.75 -17.60
CA ASN A 35 -2.70 -13.47 -17.78
C ASN A 35 -1.77 -12.73 -18.77
N LEU A 36 -1.31 -11.55 -18.38
CA LEU A 36 -0.31 -10.77 -19.11
C LEU A 36 1.09 -11.32 -18.83
N THR A 37 2.06 -10.89 -19.63
CA THR A 37 3.48 -11.23 -19.44
C THR A 37 3.89 -10.96 -17.97
N PRO A 38 4.43 -11.94 -17.24
CA PRO A 38 4.59 -11.88 -15.78
C PRO A 38 5.40 -10.67 -15.30
N ILE A 39 6.43 -10.26 -16.04
CA ILE A 39 7.25 -9.08 -15.71
C ILE A 39 6.46 -7.78 -15.83
N LYS A 40 5.63 -7.65 -16.89
CA LYS A 40 4.80 -6.47 -17.09
C LYS A 40 3.68 -6.40 -16.06
N LEU A 41 3.09 -7.56 -15.73
CA LEU A 41 2.06 -7.66 -14.71
C LEU A 41 2.58 -7.21 -13.34
N LEU A 42 3.74 -7.73 -12.92
CA LEU A 42 4.37 -7.33 -11.65
C LEU A 42 4.67 -5.83 -11.60
N ALA A 43 5.24 -5.26 -12.67
CA ALA A 43 5.57 -3.84 -12.69
C ALA A 43 4.33 -2.95 -12.57
N VAL A 44 3.25 -3.26 -13.30
CA VAL A 44 2.01 -2.46 -13.26
C VAL A 44 1.30 -2.61 -11.92
N LEU A 45 1.17 -3.83 -11.39
CA LEU A 45 0.56 -4.06 -10.08
C LEU A 45 1.35 -3.39 -8.96
N LEU A 46 2.69 -3.40 -9.01
CA LEU A 46 3.53 -2.74 -8.01
C LEU A 46 3.32 -1.22 -8.00
N VAL A 47 3.28 -0.59 -9.17
CA VAL A 47 3.04 0.86 -9.27
C VAL A 47 1.65 1.22 -8.77
N MET A 48 0.64 0.42 -9.10
CA MET A 48 -0.73 0.61 -8.66
C MET A 48 -0.86 0.47 -7.13
N ALA A 49 -0.18 -0.53 -6.56
CA ALA A 49 -0.18 -0.81 -5.12
C ALA A 49 0.48 0.31 -4.32
N ILE A 50 1.58 0.86 -4.83
CA ILE A 50 2.24 2.01 -4.21
C ILE A 50 1.31 3.24 -4.24
N GLY A 51 0.58 3.45 -5.34
CA GLY A 51 -0.40 4.54 -5.46
C GLY A 51 -1.55 4.42 -4.46
N GLY A 52 -2.14 3.22 -4.33
CA GLY A 52 -3.18 2.93 -3.34
C GLY A 52 -2.68 3.08 -1.90
N ALA A 53 -1.49 2.54 -1.59
CA ALA A 53 -0.88 2.65 -0.27
C ALA A 53 -0.59 4.11 0.12
N ALA A 54 -0.08 4.94 -0.80
CA ALA A 54 0.16 6.36 -0.55
C ALA A 54 -1.13 7.11 -0.22
N LEU A 55 -2.21 6.85 -0.97
CA LEU A 55 -3.54 7.43 -0.71
C LEU A 55 -4.10 6.97 0.64
N ALA A 56 -3.99 5.68 0.94
CA ALA A 56 -4.45 5.10 2.20
C ALA A 56 -3.71 5.70 3.40
N VAL A 57 -2.39 5.79 3.35
CA VAL A 57 -1.59 6.37 4.44
C VAL A 57 -1.90 7.86 4.62
N MET A 58 -2.08 8.63 3.54
CA MET A 58 -2.45 10.05 3.65
C MET A 58 -3.84 10.28 4.24
N TYR A 59 -4.84 9.50 3.84
CA TYR A 59 -6.25 9.76 4.21
C TYR A 59 -6.78 8.93 5.38
N PHE A 60 -6.42 7.64 5.49
CA PHE A 60 -6.94 6.78 6.56
C PHE A 60 -6.20 6.95 7.89
N MET A 61 -4.88 7.21 7.86
CA MET A 61 -4.13 7.41 9.10
C MET A 61 -4.21 8.85 9.65
N HIS A 62 -5.11 9.71 9.16
CA HIS A 62 -5.27 11.10 9.61
C HIS A 62 -3.96 11.92 9.66
N LEU A 63 -2.89 11.44 8.99
CA LEU A 63 -1.54 11.98 9.08
C LEU A 63 -1.46 13.44 8.58
N GLY A 64 -2.43 13.84 7.76
CA GLY A 64 -2.58 15.20 7.25
C GLY A 64 -3.15 16.23 8.24
N GLU A 65 -3.91 15.84 9.27
CA GLU A 65 -4.68 16.82 10.06
C GLU A 65 -4.09 17.23 11.41
N GLU A 66 -3.22 16.45 12.08
CA GLU A 66 -2.78 16.87 13.44
C GLU A 66 -1.27 16.78 13.77
N ARG A 67 -0.43 15.94 13.13
CA ARG A 67 1.03 15.94 13.42
C ARG A 67 1.92 15.53 12.24
N ARG A 68 2.58 16.51 11.62
CA ARG A 68 3.74 16.30 10.72
C ARG A 68 4.85 15.44 11.34
N SER A 69 4.98 15.46 12.67
CA SER A 69 5.98 14.64 13.37
C SER A 69 5.71 13.14 13.29
N LEU A 70 4.44 12.69 13.23
CA LEU A 70 4.12 11.28 13.04
C LEU A 70 4.39 10.84 11.60
N PHE A 71 4.13 11.71 10.62
CA PHE A 71 4.49 11.47 9.22
C PHE A 71 6.01 11.27 9.06
N LEU A 72 6.80 12.12 9.71
CA LEU A 72 8.27 12.09 9.67
C LEU A 72 8.90 10.87 10.35
N THR A 73 8.24 10.23 11.32
CA THR A 73 8.74 9.00 11.95
C THR A 73 8.19 7.75 11.28
N LEU A 74 6.90 7.77 10.90
CA LEU A 74 6.23 6.61 10.34
C LEU A 74 6.74 6.26 8.94
N ILE A 75 6.94 7.25 8.05
CA ILE A 75 7.45 6.98 6.70
C ILE A 75 8.82 6.31 6.72
N PRO A 76 9.87 6.86 7.36
CA PRO A 76 11.17 6.19 7.37
C PRO A 76 11.11 4.84 8.10
N ALA A 77 10.30 4.69 9.15
CA ALA A 77 10.09 3.39 9.80
C ALA A 77 9.44 2.38 8.85
N THR A 78 8.40 2.75 8.10
CA THR A 78 7.77 1.86 7.11
C THR A 78 8.72 1.51 5.96
N ILE A 79 9.49 2.47 5.46
CA ILE A 79 10.52 2.19 4.42
C ILE A 79 11.57 1.24 4.97
N PHE A 80 12.05 1.46 6.20
CA PHE A 80 13.01 0.58 6.85
C PHE A 80 12.47 -0.86 7.01
N VAL A 81 11.23 -1.00 7.48
CA VAL A 81 10.57 -2.31 7.60
C VAL A 81 10.42 -2.99 6.23
N LEU A 82 9.98 -2.26 5.20
CA LEU A 82 9.84 -2.79 3.85
C LEU A 82 11.19 -3.26 3.28
N LEU A 83 12.27 -2.50 3.51
CA LEU A 83 13.62 -2.88 3.11
C LEU A 83 14.12 -4.12 3.87
N MET A 84 13.86 -4.22 5.17
CA MET A 84 14.16 -5.42 5.97
C MET A 84 13.36 -6.63 5.48
N MET A 85 12.10 -6.46 5.11
CA MET A 85 11.27 -7.55 4.57
C MET A 85 11.78 -8.06 3.22
N ASN A 86 12.40 -7.19 2.40
CA ASN A 86 13.02 -7.59 1.13
C ASN A 86 14.21 -8.55 1.30
N MET A 87 14.83 -8.63 2.49
CA MET A 87 15.90 -9.59 2.79
C MET A 87 15.45 -11.05 2.59
N ILE A 88 14.17 -11.35 2.83
CA ILE A 88 13.56 -12.68 2.64
C ILE A 88 13.55 -13.11 1.16
N TRP A 89 13.44 -12.15 0.23
CA TRP A 89 13.50 -12.44 -1.21
C TRP A 89 14.90 -12.86 -1.64
N SER A 90 15.93 -12.19 -1.12
CA SER A 90 17.34 -12.56 -1.34
C SER A 90 17.65 -13.97 -0.81
N ASP A 91 17.01 -14.35 0.30
CA ASP A 91 17.07 -15.71 0.84
C ASP A 91 16.48 -16.76 -0.13
N SER A 92 15.34 -16.44 -0.74
CA SER A 92 14.68 -17.30 -1.72
C SER A 92 15.52 -17.50 -2.99
N PHE A 93 16.24 -16.48 -3.46
CA PHE A 93 17.20 -16.64 -4.57
C PHE A 93 18.42 -17.48 -4.20
N ARG A 94 18.82 -17.49 -2.92
CA ARG A 94 19.90 -18.35 -2.40
C ARG A 94 19.47 -19.82 -2.36
N LEU A 95 18.19 -20.09 -2.07
CA LEU A 95 17.58 -21.42 -2.17
C LEU A 95 17.44 -21.92 -3.62
N LEU A 96 17.30 -21.03 -4.61
CA LEU A 96 17.29 -21.42 -6.03
C LEU A 96 18.66 -21.91 -6.53
N HIS A 97 19.75 -21.45 -5.91
CA HIS A 97 21.12 -21.80 -6.30
C HIS A 97 21.70 -22.98 -5.51
N MET A 98 20.86 -23.83 -4.86
CA MET A 98 21.24 -25.03 -4.08
C MET A 98 22.52 -25.70 -4.64
N ARG A 99 23.69 -25.24 -4.17
CA ARG A 99 24.95 -25.93 -4.39
C ARG A 99 24.98 -26.98 -3.29
N PRO A 100 24.92 -28.29 -3.64
CA PRO A 100 25.08 -29.31 -2.62
C PRO A 100 26.42 -29.08 -1.96
N PHE A 101 26.45 -29.18 -0.62
CA PHE A 101 27.69 -29.25 0.14
C PHE A 101 28.43 -30.48 -0.39
N ILE A 102 29.42 -30.26 -1.23
CA ILE A 102 30.35 -31.30 -1.64
C ILE A 102 31.17 -31.62 -0.38
N LYS A 103 31.12 -32.90 0.03
CA LYS A 103 31.82 -33.46 1.20
C LYS A 103 33.30 -33.10 1.25
#